data_AF-A0A8X6LBY3-F1
#
_entry.id   AF-A0A8X6LBY3-F1
#
_cell.length_a   1.000
_cell.length_b   1.000
_cell.length_c   1.000
_cell.angle_alpha   90.00
_cell.angle_beta   90.00
_cell.angle_gamma   90.00
#
_symmetry.space_group_name_H-M   'P 1'
#
loop_
_entity.id
_entity.type
_entity.pdbx_description
1 polymer ?
#
loop_
_entity_poly.entity_id
_entity_poly.type
_entity_poly.pdbx_seq_one_letter_code
_entity_poly.pdbx_strand_id
1 'polypeptide(L)'
;MRNLAMSCAIVCMILLGSSAPLGILGLFKKQISTIMVTGVMYSLAAVFGVFNLVFMRFKRVKADGFYTSTILDRGIPEEYLRTRLFTVGWPLSLECAGLCICFLASIFWLLLAKIFRFIVLSPTLS
;
A
#
# COMPACT_ATOMS: atom_id res chain seq x y z
N MET A 1 13.36 -2.60 14.61
CA MET A 1 12.02 -2.79 14.00
C MET A 1 12.00 -2.85 12.46
N ARG A 2 13.15 -3.00 11.77
CA ARG A 2 13.18 -3.02 10.29
C ARG A 2 12.44 -4.20 9.66
N ASN A 3 12.40 -5.34 10.36
CA ASN A 3 11.78 -6.57 9.87
C ASN A 3 10.25 -6.44 9.67
N LEU A 4 9.58 -5.62 10.49
CA LEU A 4 8.13 -5.40 10.45
C LEU A 4 7.69 -4.53 9.26
N ALA A 5 8.44 -3.46 8.98
CA ALA A 5 8.16 -2.60 7.82
C ALA A 5 8.41 -3.35 6.50
N MET A 6 9.46 -4.19 6.46
CA MET A 6 9.78 -5.01 5.30
C MET A 6 8.69 -6.06 5.02
N SER A 7 8.18 -6.74 6.06
CA SER A 7 7.08 -7.70 5.88
C SER A 7 5.79 -7.03 5.40
N CYS A 8 5.46 -5.85 5.92
CA CYS A 8 4.29 -5.09 5.51
C CYS A 8 4.30 -4.72 4.01
N ALA A 9 5.46 -4.30 3.49
CA ALA A 9 5.63 -3.99 2.08
C ALA A 9 5.51 -5.23 1.17
N ILE A 10 6.06 -6.38 1.61
CA ILE A 10 5.95 -7.65 0.87
C ILE A 10 4.49 -8.09 0.78
N VAL A 11 3.73 -8.01 1.88
CA VAL A 11 2.31 -8.35 1.89
C VAL A 11 1.52 -7.42 0.95
N CYS A 12 1.78 -6.11 0.95
CA CYS A 12 1.15 -5.18 0.00
C CYS A 12 1.41 -5.57 -1.46
N MET A 13 2.64 -5.92 -1.83
CA MET A 13 2.98 -6.35 -3.19
C MET A 13 2.26 -7.64 -3.58
N ILE A 14 2.13 -8.60 -2.66
CA ILE A 14 1.40 -9.84 -2.91
C ILE A 14 -0.09 -9.56 -3.10
N LEU A 15 -0.69 -8.69 -2.28
CA LEU A 15 -2.10 -8.30 -2.42
C LEU A 15 -2.37 -7.61 -3.75
N LEU A 16 -1.51 -6.67 -4.17
CA LEU A 16 -1.64 -5.97 -5.45
C LEU A 16 -1.39 -6.89 -6.65
N GLY A 17 -0.40 -7.77 -6.54
CA GLY A 17 -0.08 -8.74 -7.59
C GLY A 17 -1.18 -9.78 -7.80
N SER A 18 -1.79 -10.25 -6.72
CA SER A 18 -2.91 -11.22 -6.77
C SER A 18 -4.24 -10.57 -7.15
N SER A 19 -4.48 -9.31 -6.80
CA SER A 19 -5.72 -8.62 -7.14
C SER A 19 -5.87 -8.34 -8.63
N ALA A 20 -4.77 -8.15 -9.37
CA ALA A 20 -4.80 -7.87 -10.81
C ALA A 20 -5.45 -9.00 -11.65
N PRO A 21 -4.99 -10.26 -11.60
CA PRO A 21 -5.62 -11.35 -12.35
C PRO A 21 -7.04 -11.63 -11.86
N LEU A 22 -7.31 -11.54 -10.55
CA LEU A 22 -8.67 -11.71 -10.01
C LEU A 22 -9.64 -10.64 -10.52
N GLY A 23 -9.18 -9.39 -10.65
CA GLY A 23 -9.97 -8.30 -11.21
C GLY A 23 -10.29 -8.53 -12.69
N ILE A 24 -9.29 -8.92 -13.48
CA ILE A 24 -9.45 -9.20 -14.91
C ILE A 24 -10.45 -10.35 -15.13
N LEU A 25 -10.26 -11.48 -14.44
CA LEU A 25 -11.15 -12.64 -14.54
C LEU A 25 -12.57 -12.32 -14.03
N GLY A 26 -12.68 -11.52 -12.97
CA GLY A 26 -13.97 -11.05 -12.43
C GLY A 26 -14.79 -10.25 -13.46
N LEU A 27 -14.13 -9.40 -14.24
CA LEU A 27 -14.77 -8.64 -15.33
C LEU A 27 -15.20 -9.55 -16.49
N PHE A 28 -14.36 -10.51 -16.90
CA PHE A 28 -14.68 -11.43 -18.00
C PHE A 28 -15.88 -12.33 -17.70
N LYS A 29 -16.03 -12.82 -16.47
CA LYS A 29 -17.13 -13.73 -16.08
C LYS A 29 -18.34 -13.01 -15.47
N LYS A 30 -18.31 -11.67 -15.37
CA LYS A 30 -19.35 -10.84 -14.71
C LYS A 30 -19.78 -11.39 -13.33
N GLN A 31 -18.87 -12.03 -12.60
CA GLN A 31 -19.15 -12.61 -11.29
C GLN A 31 -18.95 -11.57 -10.19
N ILE A 32 -20.05 -11.15 -9.57
CA ILE A 32 -20.07 -10.09 -8.54
C ILE A 32 -19.18 -10.45 -7.33
N SER A 33 -19.11 -11.73 -6.97
CA SER A 33 -18.32 -12.20 -5.82
C SER A 33 -16.82 -11.90 -5.99
N THR A 34 -16.26 -12.13 -7.18
CA THR A 34 -14.83 -11.91 -7.46
C THR A 34 -14.47 -10.43 -7.42
N ILE A 35 -15.35 -9.57 -7.93
CA ILE A 35 -15.20 -8.10 -7.93
C ILE A 35 -15.24 -7.53 -6.51
N MET A 36 -16.05 -8.13 -5.63
CA MET A 36 -16.10 -7.72 -4.21
C MET A 36 -14.80 -8.11 -3.48
N VAL A 37 -14.30 -9.32 -3.72
CA VAL A 37 -13.03 -9.79 -3.11
C VAL A 37 -11.87 -8.89 -3.54
N THR A 38 -11.77 -8.51 -4.81
CA THR A 38 -10.69 -7.62 -5.29
C THR A 38 -10.73 -6.26 -4.60
N GLY A 39 -11.91 -5.66 -4.41
CA GLY A 39 -12.08 -4.41 -3.64
C GLY A 39 -11.61 -4.51 -2.19
N VAL A 40 -11.90 -5.63 -1.51
CA VAL A 40 -11.40 -5.88 -0.14
C VAL A 40 -9.88 -6.04 -0.13
N MET A 41 -9.30 -6.75 -1.11
CA MET A 41 -7.83 -6.91 -1.20
C MET A 41 -7.11 -5.57 -1.40
N TYR A 42 -7.63 -4.67 -2.23
CA TYR A 42 -7.10 -3.30 -2.37
C TYR A 42 -7.21 -2.49 -1.07
N SER A 43 -8.32 -2.67 -0.32
CA SER A 43 -8.52 -2.00 0.97
C SER A 43 -7.52 -2.46 2.02
N LEU A 44 -7.29 -3.79 2.11
CA LEU A 44 -6.28 -4.37 2.99
C LEU A 44 -4.87 -3.90 2.60
N ALA A 45 -4.55 -3.87 1.30
CA ALA A 45 -3.27 -3.37 0.81
C ALA A 45 -3.06 -1.89 1.19
N ALA A 46 -4.10 -1.06 1.13
CA ALA A 46 -4.03 0.34 1.55
C ALA A 46 -3.77 0.47 3.05
N VAL A 47 -4.46 -0.31 3.90
CA VAL A 47 -4.25 -0.29 5.37
C VAL A 47 -2.80 -0.67 5.72
N PHE A 48 -2.27 -1.72 5.10
CA PHE A 48 -0.86 -2.10 5.26
C PHE A 48 0.09 -1.01 4.73
N GLY A 49 -0.24 -0.35 3.62
CA GLY A 49 0.51 0.81 3.12
C GLY A 49 0.56 1.98 4.11
N VAL A 50 -0.57 2.31 4.76
CA VAL A 50 -0.63 3.33 5.83
C VAL A 50 0.29 2.95 6.98
N PHE A 51 0.24 1.71 7.44
CA PHE A 51 1.10 1.24 8.52
C PHE A 51 2.59 1.38 8.17
N ASN A 52 2.98 1.02 6.94
CA ASN A 52 4.36 1.19 6.49
C ASN A 52 4.78 2.68 6.51
N LEU A 53 3.95 3.57 5.97
CA LEU A 53 4.19 5.02 5.97
C LEU A 53 4.35 5.57 7.40
N VAL A 54 3.50 5.12 8.33
CA VAL A 54 3.54 5.50 9.75
C VAL A 54 4.84 5.02 10.39
N PHE A 55 5.28 3.78 10.15
CA PHE A 55 6.56 3.29 10.64
C PHE A 55 7.75 4.08 10.08
N MET A 56 7.71 4.46 8.80
CA MET A 56 8.74 5.32 8.22
C MET A 56 8.78 6.70 8.88
N ARG A 57 7.62 7.29 9.16
CA ARG A 57 7.52 8.58 9.89
C ARG A 57 8.02 8.46 11.32
N PHE A 58 7.63 7.43 12.07
CA PHE A 58 8.11 7.21 13.44
C PHE A 58 9.61 6.97 13.51
N LYS A 59 10.18 6.23 12.55
CA LYS A 59 11.64 6.03 12.46
C LYS A 59 12.41 7.33 12.21
N ARG A 60 11.77 8.33 11.61
CA ARG A 60 12.35 9.67 11.42
C ARG A 60 12.23 10.55 12.66
N VAL A 61 11.15 10.41 13.43
CA VAL A 61 10.89 11.21 14.64
C VAL A 61 11.72 10.74 15.83
N LYS A 62 11.97 9.43 15.98
CA LYS A 62 12.94 8.91 16.96
C LYS A 62 14.36 9.03 16.41
N ALA A 63 15.20 9.83 17.07
CA ALA A 63 16.58 10.13 16.68
C ALA A 63 17.54 8.91 16.70
N ASP A 64 17.09 7.74 17.17
CA ASP A 64 17.85 6.48 17.08
C ASP A 64 18.16 6.05 15.64
N GLY A 65 17.54 6.72 14.65
CA GLY A 65 17.83 6.57 13.23
C GLY A 65 19.20 7.12 12.77
N PHE A 66 20.02 7.68 13.66
CA PHE A 66 21.37 8.09 13.31
C PHE A 66 22.27 6.92 12.92
N TYR A 67 22.08 5.76 13.57
CA TYR A 67 22.69 4.51 13.16
C TYR A 67 21.92 3.97 11.97
N THR A 68 22.14 4.56 10.80
CA THR A 68 21.82 3.87 9.57
C THR A 68 22.86 2.76 9.52
N SER A 69 22.53 1.58 10.04
CA SER A 69 23.37 0.37 10.11
C SER A 69 23.75 -0.11 8.70
N THR A 70 24.45 0.74 8.00
CA THR A 70 24.90 0.75 6.62
C THR A 70 26.42 0.86 6.74
N ILE A 71 27.13 0.20 5.84
CA ILE A 71 28.59 0.05 5.87
C ILE A 71 29.31 1.42 5.95
N LEU A 72 28.65 2.51 5.54
CA LEU A 72 29.15 3.89 5.61
C LEU A 72 29.27 4.49 7.02
N ASP A 73 28.51 4.03 8.02
CA ASP A 73 28.60 4.57 9.40
C ASP A 73 29.68 3.84 10.23
N ARG A 74 30.39 2.87 9.64
CA ARG A 74 31.43 2.10 10.32
C ARG A 74 32.71 2.91 10.44
N GLY A 75 32.96 3.49 11.62
CA GLY A 75 34.23 4.18 11.95
C GLY A 75 34.15 5.71 12.02
N ILE A 76 32.96 6.30 11.99
CA ILE A 76 32.77 7.76 12.11
C ILE A 76 32.34 8.09 13.55
N PRO A 77 32.96 9.09 14.22
CA PRO A 77 32.56 9.51 15.57
C PRO A 77 31.13 10.06 15.62
N GLU A 78 30.40 9.80 16.72
CA GLU A 78 28.99 10.17 16.91
C GLU A 78 28.70 11.68 16.79
N GLU A 79 29.70 12.52 17.05
CA GLU A 79 29.57 13.98 16.93
C GLU A 79 29.40 14.45 15.48
N TYR A 80 30.09 13.80 14.53
CA TYR A 80 29.98 14.10 13.10
C TYR A 80 28.74 13.49 12.46
N LEU A 81 28.25 12.41 13.08
CA LEU A 81 26.98 11.83 12.72
C LEU A 81 25.92 12.91 12.91
N ARG A 82 25.75 13.50 14.11
CA ARG A 82 24.66 14.44 14.45
C ARG A 82 24.37 15.58 13.46
N THR A 83 25.35 16.02 12.68
CA THR A 83 25.26 17.12 11.69
C THR A 83 24.65 16.70 10.34
N ARG A 84 24.39 15.41 10.11
CA ARG A 84 23.89 14.90 8.81
C ARG A 84 22.42 15.29 8.57
N LEU A 85 22.20 16.16 7.59
CA LEU A 85 20.87 16.49 7.07
C LEU A 85 20.38 15.38 6.12
N PHE A 86 19.48 14.52 6.60
CA PHE A 86 18.77 13.58 5.75
C PHE A 86 17.68 14.30 4.96
N THR A 87 17.97 14.65 3.72
CA THR A 87 16.96 15.08 2.75
C THR A 87 16.00 13.92 2.45
N VAL A 88 14.72 14.24 2.39
CA VAL A 88 13.65 13.28 2.10
C VAL A 88 13.64 13.05 0.60
N GLY A 89 14.09 11.88 0.16
CA GLY A 89 14.07 11.54 -1.26
C GLY A 89 12.66 11.28 -1.79
N TRP A 90 12.60 11.10 -3.11
CA TRP A 90 11.45 10.68 -3.90
C TRP A 90 10.61 9.49 -3.36
N PRO A 91 11.16 8.44 -2.71
CA PRO A 91 10.37 7.26 -2.34
C PRO A 91 9.21 7.56 -1.38
N LEU A 92 9.36 8.54 -0.47
CA LEU A 92 8.27 8.87 0.46
C LEU A 92 7.05 9.43 -0.27
N SER A 93 7.27 10.28 -1.27
CA SER A 93 6.21 10.85 -2.09
C SER A 93 5.56 9.77 -2.97
N LEU A 94 6.36 8.80 -3.44
CA LEU A 94 5.89 7.70 -4.29
C LEU A 94 5.02 6.71 -3.51
N GLU A 95 5.34 6.42 -2.25
CA GLU A 95 4.48 5.61 -1.37
C GLU A 95 3.15 6.31 -1.06
N CYS A 96 3.17 7.63 -0.80
CA CYS A 96 1.94 8.38 -0.58
C CYS A 96 1.04 8.41 -1.84
N ALA A 97 1.63 8.61 -3.02
CA ALA A 97 0.92 8.53 -4.29
C ALA A 97 0.34 7.13 -4.53
N GLY A 98 1.11 6.07 -4.28
CA GLY A 98 0.66 4.68 -4.39
C GLY A 98 -0.49 4.36 -3.43
N LEU A 99 -0.46 4.91 -2.21
CA LEU A 99 -1.52 4.78 -1.24
C LEU A 99 -2.82 5.44 -1.73
N CYS A 100 -2.74 6.67 -2.24
CA CYS A 100 -3.89 7.36 -2.83
C CYS A 100 -4.48 6.54 -3.98
N ILE A 101 -3.65 6.04 -4.89
CA ILE A 101 -4.07 5.17 -6.00
C ILE A 101 -4.77 3.91 -5.50
N CYS A 102 -4.27 3.26 -4.44
CA CYS A 102 -4.92 2.08 -3.86
C CYS A 102 -6.31 2.41 -3.27
N PHE A 103 -6.46 3.56 -2.59
CA PHE A 103 -7.75 4.01 -2.08
C PHE A 103 -8.74 4.32 -3.20
N LEU A 104 -8.30 5.05 -4.23
CA LEU A 104 -9.10 5.34 -5.42
C LEU A 104 -9.53 4.05 -6.13
N ALA A 105 -8.61 3.10 -6.29
CA ALA A 105 -8.91 1.80 -6.88
C ALA A 105 -9.94 1.02 -6.04
N SER A 106 -9.80 0.99 -4.71
CA SER A 106 -10.77 0.33 -3.83
C SER A 106 -12.19 0.92 -3.99
N ILE A 107 -12.31 2.25 -3.97
CA ILE A 107 -13.59 2.94 -4.17
C ILE A 107 -14.18 2.59 -5.55
N PHE A 108 -13.35 2.62 -6.59
CA PHE A 108 -13.76 2.26 -7.95
C PHE A 108 -14.30 0.82 -8.03
N TRP A 109 -13.60 -0.16 -7.44
CA TRP A 109 -14.04 -1.56 -7.40
C TRP A 109 -15.33 -1.76 -6.60
N LEU A 110 -15.49 -1.06 -5.47
CA LEU A 110 -16.72 -1.12 -4.66
C LEU A 110 -17.92 -0.49 -5.37
N LEU A 111 -17.70 0.61 -6.09
CA LEU A 111 -18.72 1.23 -6.94
C LEU A 111 -19.14 0.29 -8.07
N LEU A 112 -18.18 -0.36 -8.75
CA LEU A 112 -18.46 -1.37 -9.76
C LEU A 112 -19.29 -2.53 -9.18
N ALA A 113 -18.93 -3.05 -8.01
CA ALA A 113 -19.67 -4.12 -7.35
C ALA A 113 -21.13 -3.71 -7.04
N LYS A 114 -21.35 -2.45 -6.62
CA LYS A 114 -22.69 -1.89 -6.40
C LYS A 114 -23.48 -1.80 -7.70
N ILE A 115 -22.89 -1.25 -8.77
CA ILE A 115 -23.53 -1.11 -10.08
C ILE A 115 -23.91 -2.49 -10.65
N PHE A 116 -23.02 -3.47 -10.59
CA PHE A 116 -23.31 -4.84 -11.02
C PHE A 116 -24.45 -5.48 -10.21
N ARG A 117 -24.51 -5.23 -8.90
CA ARG A 117 -25.62 -5.69 -8.06
C ARG A 117 -26.94 -5.06 -8.49
N PHE A 118 -26.95 -3.77 -8.85
CA PHE A 118 -28.14 -3.13 -9.40
C PHE A 118 -28.56 -3.70 -10.76
N ILE A 119 -27.60 -3.97 -11.65
CA ILE A 119 -27.87 -4.59 -12.96
C ILE A 119 -28.48 -5.99 -12.79
N VAL A 120 -27.98 -6.79 -11.84
CA VAL A 120 -28.52 -8.14 -11.57
C VAL A 120 -29.89 -8.11 -10.87
N LEU A 121 -30.18 -7.10 -10.03
CA LEU A 121 -31.49 -6.95 -9.38
C LEU A 121 -32.56 -6.30 -10.28
N SER A 122 -32.17 -5.74 -11.43
CA SER A 122 -33.06 -5.12 -12.42
C SER A 122 -33.29 -6.00 -13.68
N PRO A 123 -33.68 -7.29 -13.59
CA PRO A 123 -34.05 -8.05 -14.79
C PRO A 123 -35.50 -7.80 -15.26
N THR A 124 -36.28 -6.95 -14.60
CA THR A 124 -37.72 -6.76 -14.88
C THR A 124 -38.00 -5.40 -15.54
N LEU A 125 -37.69 -5.27 -16.84
CA LEU A 125 -38.33 -4.34 -17.78
C LEU A 125 -37.82 -4.63 -19.21
N SER A 126 -38.03 -5.86 -19.67
CA SER A 126 -38.02 -6.22 -21.09
C SER A 126 -38.88 -7.45 -21.31
#